data_AF-A0A7X9FQV4-F1
#
_entry.id   AF-A0A7X9FQV4-F1
#
_cell.length_a   1.000
_cell.length_b   1.000
_cell.length_c   1.000
_cell.angle_alpha   90.00
_cell.angle_beta   90.00
_cell.angle_gamma   90.00
#
_symmetry.space_group_name_H-M   'P 1'
#
loop_
_entity.id
_entity.type
_entity.pdbx_description
1 polymer ?
#
loop_
_entity_poly.entity_id
_entity_poly.type
_entity_poly.pdbx_seq_one_letter_code
_entity_poly.pdbx_strand_id
1 'polypeptide(L)'
;MNLKITVNQVLDQSHDVFIVILVSLFVSGCFSYSNLSNPALTRLKNRGPVLVSANNPYVASNLMLQKLMDESSEIKGFISHRGAPTVLEVNQSFFSAPTIMFYYPENGEYYRLENDNNFWLIQGPLSLSPEHRNQLLSLTQLPMDEEKSKSQEASTLEMEKGKTKEVIDKTEELKRSQSQTEKMMPLHQEPKEFPLKKTKDKGTIEKLKSSKSTPDKEIAAKTQSEVQKELDSESIRKITGLGQQSIGELTPKGDLVHYVTFADENLDLIAKWYTFDSKNAGKIARLSGISPKQALSVGDTLIIPSYLLKNKVRLNQEGMKILQGKQ
;
A
#
# COMPACT_ATOMS: atom_id res chain seq x y z
N MET A 1 -59.90 -24.96 49.79
CA MET A 1 -58.99 -23.90 49.30
C MET A 1 -58.29 -24.45 48.06
N ASN A 2 -58.78 -24.10 46.87
CA ASN A 2 -58.33 -24.68 45.61
C ASN A 2 -57.20 -23.82 45.02
N LEU A 3 -55.97 -24.34 45.05
CA LEU A 3 -54.86 -23.86 44.22
C LEU A 3 -55.17 -24.19 42.76
N LYS A 4 -55.76 -23.25 42.03
CA LYS A 4 -55.64 -23.20 40.56
C LYS A 4 -54.39 -22.38 40.25
N ILE A 5 -53.23 -23.04 40.25
CA ILE A 5 -52.01 -22.47 39.68
C ILE A 5 -52.21 -22.40 38.16
N THR A 6 -52.18 -21.18 37.66
CA THR A 6 -52.40 -20.81 36.27
C THR A 6 -51.21 -21.25 35.42
N VAL A 7 -51.32 -22.41 34.77
CA VAL A 7 -50.29 -22.98 33.86
C VAL A 7 -50.00 -22.06 32.65
N ASN A 8 -50.88 -21.12 32.35
CA ASN A 8 -50.73 -20.23 31.19
C ASN A 8 -49.67 -19.13 31.34
N GLN A 9 -49.09 -18.92 32.52
CA GLN A 9 -48.10 -17.87 32.74
C GLN A 9 -46.65 -18.30 32.44
N VAL A 10 -46.39 -19.60 32.25
CA VAL A 10 -45.06 -20.13 31.95
C VAL A 10 -44.81 -20.23 30.45
N LEU A 11 -45.86 -20.27 29.61
CA LEU A 11 -45.71 -20.36 28.16
C LEU A 11 -45.40 -19.03 27.47
N ASP A 12 -45.68 -17.89 28.10
CA ASP A 12 -45.39 -16.58 27.48
C ASP A 12 -43.90 -16.17 27.63
N GLN A 13 -43.20 -16.68 28.64
CA GLN A 13 -41.77 -16.39 28.84
C GLN A 13 -40.84 -17.18 27.90
N SER A 14 -41.31 -18.25 27.26
CA SER A 14 -40.45 -19.07 26.39
C SER A 14 -40.28 -18.47 24.99
N HIS A 15 -41.25 -17.68 24.51
CA HIS A 15 -41.20 -17.08 23.18
C HIS A 15 -40.17 -15.94 23.07
N ASP A 16 -40.06 -15.09 24.11
CA ASP A 16 -39.07 -14.00 24.11
C ASP A 16 -37.63 -14.52 24.19
N VAL A 17 -37.38 -15.59 24.97
CA VAL A 17 -36.06 -16.20 25.06
C VAL A 17 -35.64 -16.84 23.73
N PHE A 18 -36.58 -17.48 23.02
CA PHE A 18 -36.30 -18.04 21.69
C PHE A 18 -36.01 -16.97 20.64
N ILE A 19 -36.69 -15.82 20.68
CA ILE A 19 -36.43 -14.71 19.75
C ILE A 19 -35.03 -14.10 19.99
N VAL A 20 -34.61 -13.92 21.25
CA VAL A 20 -33.26 -13.40 21.57
C VAL A 20 -32.15 -14.38 21.14
N ILE A 21 -32.36 -15.70 21.30
CA ILE A 21 -31.42 -16.72 20.84
C ILE A 21 -31.36 -16.77 19.30
N LEU A 22 -32.49 -16.63 18.61
CA LEU A 22 -32.53 -16.70 17.15
C LEU A 22 -31.97 -15.43 16.49
N VAL A 23 -32.18 -14.26 17.10
CA VAL A 23 -31.55 -12.99 16.67
C VAL A 23 -30.04 -13.02 16.91
N SER A 24 -29.55 -13.58 18.02
CA SER A 24 -28.10 -13.71 18.25
C SER A 24 -27.42 -14.71 17.31
N LEU A 25 -28.12 -15.77 16.87
CA LEU A 25 -27.61 -16.71 15.86
C LEU A 25 -27.56 -16.10 14.45
N PHE A 26 -28.52 -15.24 14.07
CA PHE A 26 -28.50 -14.59 12.75
C PHE A 26 -27.45 -13.47 12.62
N VAL A 27 -27.08 -12.78 13.71
CA VAL A 27 -26.00 -11.78 13.69
C VAL A 27 -24.61 -12.43 13.57
N SER A 28 -24.49 -13.72 13.88
CA SER A 28 -23.21 -14.43 13.89
C SER A 28 -22.73 -14.93 12.50
N GLY A 29 -23.54 -14.77 11.44
CA GLY A 29 -23.30 -15.45 10.15
C GLY A 29 -22.52 -14.69 9.07
N CYS A 30 -22.35 -13.37 9.16
CA CYS A 30 -21.86 -12.59 8.01
C CYS A 30 -20.44 -12.03 8.12
N PHE A 31 -19.75 -12.21 9.24
CA PHE A 31 -18.37 -11.73 9.37
C PHE A 31 -17.36 -12.82 8.99
N SER A 32 -17.30 -13.13 7.70
CA SER A 32 -16.15 -13.86 7.14
C SER A 32 -14.95 -12.92 7.12
N TYR A 33 -14.36 -12.66 8.29
CA TYR A 33 -13.05 -12.05 8.37
C TYR A 33 -12.08 -13.01 7.69
N SER A 34 -11.59 -12.63 6.52
CA SER A 34 -10.41 -13.24 5.91
C SER A 34 -9.29 -13.10 6.92
N ASN A 35 -9.08 -14.14 7.73
CA ASN A 35 -7.94 -14.22 8.62
C ASN A 35 -6.71 -14.10 7.74
N LEU A 36 -6.00 -12.96 7.82
CA LEU A 36 -4.62 -12.89 7.38
C LEU A 36 -3.87 -13.94 8.19
N SER A 37 -3.73 -15.14 7.62
CA SER A 37 -3.03 -16.29 8.20
C SER A 37 -1.52 -16.09 8.13
N ASN A 38 -1.07 -14.88 8.44
CA ASN A 38 0.33 -14.53 8.45
C ASN A 38 0.91 -14.84 9.83
N PRO A 39 1.72 -15.91 9.99
CA PRO A 39 2.27 -16.28 11.29
C PRO A 39 3.17 -15.18 11.87
N ALA A 40 3.79 -14.34 11.03
CA ALA A 40 4.59 -13.21 11.49
C ALA A 40 3.69 -12.14 12.15
N LEU A 41 2.53 -11.88 11.58
CA LEU A 41 1.55 -10.93 12.12
C LEU A 41 1.00 -11.39 13.46
N THR A 42 0.70 -12.70 13.60
CA THR A 42 0.26 -13.28 14.89
C THR A 42 1.31 -13.13 15.98
N ARG A 43 2.60 -13.24 15.65
CA ARG A 43 3.70 -13.08 16.62
C ARG A 43 3.86 -11.65 17.12
N LEU A 44 3.57 -10.66 16.25
CA LEU A 44 3.71 -9.23 16.53
C LEU A 44 2.46 -8.60 17.13
N LYS A 45 1.29 -9.25 16.99
CA LYS A 45 0.02 -8.77 17.50
C LYS A 45 0.12 -8.34 18.97
N ASN A 46 -0.25 -7.08 19.24
CA ASN A 46 -0.35 -6.47 20.55
C ASN A 46 0.94 -6.60 21.39
N ARG A 47 2.11 -6.72 20.74
CA ARG A 47 3.43 -6.75 21.39
C ARG A 47 3.93 -5.35 21.77
N GLY A 48 3.25 -4.30 21.32
CA GLY A 48 3.76 -2.94 21.33
C GLY A 48 4.72 -2.66 20.18
N PRO A 49 5.45 -1.54 20.23
CA PRO A 49 6.39 -1.15 19.17
C PRO A 49 7.58 -2.11 19.07
N VAL A 50 7.88 -2.57 17.85
CA VAL A 50 8.98 -3.49 17.53
C VAL A 50 9.87 -2.87 16.46
N LEU A 51 11.19 -2.93 16.65
CA LEU A 51 12.17 -2.38 15.71
C LEU A 51 12.15 -3.13 14.37
N VAL A 52 12.30 -2.39 13.28
CA VAL A 52 12.64 -2.93 11.96
C VAL A 52 14.15 -2.82 11.81
N SER A 53 14.83 -3.97 11.68
CA SER A 53 16.30 -4.01 11.73
C SER A 53 16.89 -3.88 10.34
N ALA A 54 17.77 -2.90 10.10
CA ALA A 54 18.53 -2.84 8.85
C ALA A 54 19.57 -3.98 8.72
N ASN A 55 19.98 -4.56 9.86
CA ASN A 55 21.11 -5.49 9.91
C ASN A 55 20.70 -6.97 9.99
N ASN A 56 19.44 -7.25 10.33
CA ASN A 56 18.94 -8.61 10.47
C ASN A 56 17.61 -8.80 9.72
N PRO A 57 17.62 -9.38 8.50
CA PRO A 57 16.42 -9.57 7.71
C PRO A 57 15.44 -10.59 8.31
N TYR A 58 15.89 -11.44 9.25
CA TYR A 58 15.09 -12.53 9.82
C TYR A 58 14.31 -12.12 11.08
N VAL A 59 14.38 -10.86 11.50
CA VAL A 59 13.53 -10.35 12.59
C VAL A 59 12.08 -10.40 12.15
N ALA A 60 11.18 -10.78 13.07
CA ALA A 60 9.75 -10.97 12.76
C ALA A 60 9.11 -9.72 12.14
N SER A 61 9.52 -8.52 12.55
CA SER A 61 9.09 -7.24 11.98
C SER A 61 9.47 -7.10 10.51
N ASN A 62 10.70 -7.43 10.14
CA ASN A 62 11.18 -7.40 8.76
C ASN A 62 10.45 -8.42 7.88
N LEU A 63 10.29 -9.66 8.37
CA LEU A 63 9.57 -10.71 7.63
C LEU A 63 8.10 -10.34 7.42
N MET A 64 7.47 -9.74 8.44
CA MET A 64 6.11 -9.23 8.33
C MET A 64 6.01 -8.08 7.34
N LEU A 65 6.91 -7.09 7.41
CA LEU A 65 6.96 -5.97 6.49
C LEU A 65 7.20 -6.42 5.03
N GLN A 66 8.12 -7.36 4.81
CA GLN A 66 8.37 -7.95 3.51
C GLN A 66 7.09 -8.59 2.95
N LYS A 67 6.42 -9.43 3.75
CA LYS A 67 5.18 -10.08 3.33
C LYS A 67 4.07 -9.08 3.01
N LEU A 68 3.95 -7.99 3.78
CA LEU A 68 3.00 -6.91 3.46
C LEU A 68 3.31 -6.25 2.11
N MET A 69 4.59 -6.00 1.81
CA MET A 69 5.00 -5.43 0.52
C MET A 69 4.79 -6.40 -0.66
N ASP A 70 4.91 -7.70 -0.42
CA ASP A 70 4.65 -8.73 -1.42
C ASP A 70 3.14 -8.89 -1.68
N GLU A 71 2.30 -8.72 -0.66
CA GLU A 71 0.84 -8.85 -0.74
C GLU A 71 0.14 -7.55 -1.18
N SER A 72 0.77 -6.37 -1.01
CA SER A 72 0.16 -5.07 -1.33
C SER A 72 1.12 -4.15 -2.08
N SER A 73 0.69 -3.77 -3.29
CA SER A 73 1.39 -2.77 -4.09
C SER A 73 1.34 -1.38 -3.45
N GLU A 74 0.30 -1.06 -2.69
CA GLU A 74 0.18 0.20 -1.95
C GLU A 74 1.25 0.32 -0.87
N ILE A 75 1.42 -0.71 -0.03
CA ILE A 75 2.45 -0.73 1.00
C ILE A 75 3.84 -0.70 0.34
N LYS A 76 4.05 -1.51 -0.70
CA LYS A 76 5.32 -1.52 -1.44
C LYS A 76 5.67 -0.14 -2.01
N GLY A 77 4.72 0.52 -2.67
CA GLY A 77 4.89 1.86 -3.21
C GLY A 77 5.18 2.89 -2.11
N PHE A 78 4.42 2.84 -1.01
CA PHE A 78 4.62 3.70 0.15
C PHE A 78 6.02 3.55 0.74
N ILE A 79 6.48 2.32 0.99
CA ILE A 79 7.81 2.04 1.54
C ILE A 79 8.91 2.45 0.57
N SER A 80 8.72 2.23 -0.74
CA SER A 80 9.69 2.64 -1.77
C SER A 80 9.86 4.16 -1.82
N HIS A 81 8.79 4.91 -1.54
CA HIS A 81 8.81 6.37 -1.54
C HIS A 81 9.30 6.97 -0.21
N ARG A 82 8.75 6.52 0.92
CA ARG A 82 9.02 7.08 2.25
C ARG A 82 10.29 6.51 2.89
N GLY A 83 10.69 5.31 2.49
CA GLY A 83 11.66 4.48 3.20
C GLY A 83 10.96 3.48 4.13
N ALA A 84 11.73 2.50 4.63
CA ALA A 84 11.22 1.57 5.62
C ALA A 84 11.02 2.28 6.98
N PRO A 85 9.93 1.98 7.72
CA PRO A 85 9.74 2.52 9.06
C PRO A 85 10.83 2.01 10.00
N THR A 86 11.19 2.83 10.99
CA THR A 86 12.18 2.43 12.00
C THR A 86 11.57 1.49 13.03
N VAL A 87 10.30 1.75 13.39
CA VAL A 87 9.55 0.96 14.36
C VAL A 87 8.18 0.64 13.77
N LEU A 88 7.69 -0.57 14.05
CA LEU A 88 6.41 -1.08 13.61
C LEU A 88 5.62 -1.59 14.82
N GLU A 89 4.33 -1.28 14.87
CA GLU A 89 3.42 -1.84 15.89
C GLU A 89 2.20 -2.46 15.20
N VAL A 90 1.77 -3.63 15.69
CA VAL A 90 0.59 -4.32 15.19
C VAL A 90 -0.44 -4.37 16.31
N ASN A 91 -1.53 -3.65 16.12
CA ASN A 91 -2.66 -3.63 17.05
C ASN A 91 -3.84 -4.36 16.42
N GLN A 92 -4.35 -5.39 17.11
CA GLN A 92 -5.54 -6.10 16.67
C GLN A 92 -6.49 -6.26 17.84
N SER A 93 -7.59 -5.50 17.77
CA SER A 93 -8.72 -5.63 18.69
C SER A 93 -9.52 -6.90 18.38
N PHE A 94 -10.33 -7.35 19.33
CA PHE A 94 -11.14 -8.56 19.16
C PHE A 94 -12.25 -8.38 18.10
N PHE A 95 -12.74 -7.15 17.90
CA PHE A 95 -13.86 -6.84 17.01
C PHE A 95 -13.50 -5.89 15.85
N SER A 96 -12.22 -5.61 15.64
CA SER A 96 -11.77 -4.68 14.58
C SER A 96 -10.77 -5.35 13.65
N ALA A 97 -10.67 -4.82 12.43
CA ALA A 97 -9.56 -5.13 11.55
C ALA A 97 -8.21 -4.83 12.26
N PRO A 98 -7.14 -5.57 11.92
CA PRO A 98 -5.81 -5.26 12.42
C PRO A 98 -5.37 -3.89 11.89
N THR A 99 -4.82 -3.08 12.78
CA THR A 99 -4.20 -1.79 12.47
C THR A 99 -2.69 -1.93 12.63
N ILE A 100 -1.94 -1.48 11.64
CA ILE A 100 -0.48 -1.46 11.67
C ILE A 100 -0.03 0.00 11.76
N MET A 101 0.91 0.30 12.64
CA MET A 101 1.49 1.63 12.76
C MET A 101 2.94 1.60 12.26
N PHE A 102 3.26 2.52 11.35
CA PHE A 102 4.62 2.75 10.86
C PHE A 102 5.16 4.03 11.50
N TYR A 103 6.20 3.90 12.32
CA TYR A 103 6.80 5.01 13.05
C TYR A 103 8.10 5.49 12.41
N TYR A 104 8.21 6.81 12.28
CA TYR A 104 9.41 7.52 11.84
C TYR A 104 9.83 8.50 12.94
N PRO A 105 10.41 8.01 14.05
CA PRO A 105 10.67 8.81 15.24
C PRO A 105 11.66 9.95 15.00
N GLU A 106 12.58 9.81 14.04
CA GLU A 106 13.50 10.88 13.62
C GLU A 106 12.73 12.11 13.11
N ASN A 107 11.65 11.87 12.35
CA ASN A 107 10.80 12.92 11.79
C ASN A 107 9.70 13.38 12.77
N GLY A 108 9.49 12.64 13.88
CA GLY A 108 8.40 12.91 14.82
C GLY A 108 7.02 12.62 14.25
N GLU A 109 6.90 11.65 13.34
CA GLU A 109 5.65 11.30 12.68
C GLU A 109 5.39 9.79 12.66
N TYR A 110 4.14 9.41 12.42
CA TYR A 110 3.74 8.04 12.19
C TYR A 110 2.60 7.96 11.17
N TYR A 111 2.41 6.76 10.62
CA TYR A 111 1.33 6.44 9.70
C TYR A 111 0.53 5.27 10.25
N ARG A 112 -0.79 5.35 10.09
CA ARG A 112 -1.73 4.29 10.47
C ARG A 112 -2.19 3.57 9.22
N LEU A 113 -2.05 2.25 9.21
CA LEU A 113 -2.44 1.38 8.12
C LEU A 113 -3.59 0.49 8.57
N GLU A 114 -4.70 0.54 7.85
CA GLU A 114 -5.89 -0.28 8.08
C GLU A 114 -6.18 -1.09 6.82
N ASN A 115 -6.41 -2.39 6.97
CA ASN A 115 -6.83 -3.23 5.85
C ASN A 115 -8.35 -3.19 5.72
N ASP A 116 -8.84 -2.69 4.59
CA ASP A 116 -10.25 -2.67 4.23
C ASP A 116 -10.43 -3.41 2.90
N ASN A 117 -11.11 -4.55 2.92
CA ASN A 117 -11.47 -5.32 1.73
C ASN A 117 -10.31 -5.58 0.74
N ASN A 118 -9.15 -6.02 1.25
CA ASN A 118 -7.91 -6.26 0.49
C ASN A 118 -7.17 -5.01 -0.01
N PHE A 119 -7.62 -3.81 0.35
CA PHE A 119 -6.88 -2.57 0.12
C PHE A 119 -6.32 -2.04 1.44
N TRP A 120 -5.10 -1.50 1.39
CA TRP A 120 -4.50 -0.85 2.57
C TRP A 120 -4.75 0.65 2.54
N LEU A 121 -5.55 1.10 3.51
CA LEU A 121 -5.75 2.52 3.76
C LEU A 121 -4.60 3.04 4.63
N ILE A 122 -3.77 3.90 4.06
CA ILE A 122 -2.63 4.53 4.75
C ILE A 122 -3.03 5.96 5.14
N GLN A 123 -3.10 6.23 6.44
CA GLN A 123 -3.46 7.53 7.01
C GLN A 123 -2.22 8.18 7.64
N GLY A 124 -1.87 9.38 7.19
CA GLY A 124 -0.78 10.17 7.74
C GLY A 124 -0.27 11.25 6.77
N PRO A 125 0.83 11.95 7.12
CA PRO A 125 1.58 11.81 8.36
C PRO A 125 0.79 12.31 9.58
N LEU A 126 0.87 11.60 10.70
CA LEU A 126 0.34 12.00 11.99
C LEU A 126 1.48 12.36 12.93
N SER A 127 1.33 13.41 13.73
CA SER A 127 2.39 13.86 14.65
C SER A 127 2.52 12.93 15.86
N LEU A 128 3.75 12.55 16.19
CA LEU A 128 4.07 11.86 17.44
C LEU A 128 4.13 12.86 18.61
N SER A 129 3.59 12.46 19.77
CA SER A 129 3.84 13.23 20.99
C SER A 129 5.34 13.17 21.33
N PRO A 130 5.92 14.24 21.91
CA PRO A 130 7.35 14.24 22.26
C PRO A 130 7.75 13.09 23.18
N GLU A 131 6.88 12.72 24.13
CA GLU A 131 7.09 11.58 25.03
C GLU A 131 7.16 10.26 24.28
N HIS A 132 6.19 9.99 23.39
CA HIS A 132 6.16 8.77 22.61
C HIS A 132 7.32 8.70 21.62
N ARG A 133 7.69 9.84 21.01
CA ARG A 133 8.89 9.94 20.17
C ARG A 133 10.16 9.56 20.94
N ASN A 134 10.36 10.09 22.13
CA ASN A 134 11.52 9.78 22.96
C ASN A 134 11.55 8.30 23.38
N GLN A 135 10.38 7.73 23.68
CA GLN A 135 10.25 6.29 23.97
C GLN A 135 10.64 5.43 22.76
N LEU A 136 10.27 5.82 21.54
CA LEU A 136 10.65 5.08 20.33
C LEU A 136 12.13 5.23 19.99
N LEU A 137 12.70 6.43 20.21
CA LEU A 137 14.14 6.67 20.02
C LEU A 137 15.00 5.89 21.03
N SER A 138 14.53 5.67 22.25
CA SER A 138 15.29 4.85 23.21
C SER A 138 15.35 3.38 22.80
N LEU A 139 14.36 2.88 22.04
CA LEU A 139 14.43 1.53 21.45
C LEU A 139 15.53 1.45 20.38
N THR A 140 15.71 2.50 19.56
CA THR A 140 16.69 2.49 18.46
C THR A 140 18.13 2.66 18.93
N GLN A 141 18.33 3.28 20.10
CA GLN A 141 19.65 3.53 20.69
C GLN A 141 20.20 2.34 21.49
N LEU A 142 19.45 1.24 21.61
CA LEU A 142 19.96 0.05 22.30
C LEU A 142 21.21 -0.47 21.55
N PRO A 143 22.37 -0.55 22.22
CA PRO A 143 23.60 -0.96 21.59
C PRO A 143 23.43 -2.39 21.06
N MET A 144 23.42 -2.50 19.73
CA MET A 144 23.31 -3.77 18.99
C MET A 144 24.40 -4.79 19.39
N ASP A 145 25.44 -4.35 20.09
CA ASP A 145 26.54 -5.19 20.56
C ASP A 145 26.13 -6.15 21.71
N GLU A 146 25.04 -5.90 22.45
CA GLU A 146 24.61 -6.81 23.52
C GLU A 146 23.88 -8.08 23.04
N GLU A 147 23.26 -8.08 21.85
CA GLU A 147 22.55 -9.27 21.34
C GLU A 147 23.49 -10.41 20.92
N LYS A 148 24.73 -10.08 20.54
CA LYS A 148 25.75 -11.11 20.26
C LYS A 148 26.18 -11.87 21.52
N SER A 149 26.13 -11.22 22.68
CA SER A 149 26.58 -11.82 23.95
C SER A 149 25.54 -12.80 24.52
N LYS A 150 24.24 -12.48 24.43
CA LYS A 150 23.19 -13.35 25.00
C LYS A 150 22.85 -14.59 24.17
N SER A 151 23.01 -14.52 22.85
CA SER A 151 22.80 -15.68 21.97
C SER A 151 23.93 -16.73 22.08
N GLN A 152 25.14 -16.32 22.46
CA GLN A 152 26.24 -17.23 22.75
C GLN A 152 26.14 -17.88 24.14
N GLU A 153 25.66 -17.18 25.18
CA GLU A 153 25.46 -17.81 26.50
C GLU A 153 24.33 -18.85 26.50
N ALA A 154 23.23 -18.62 25.77
CA ALA A 154 22.14 -19.60 25.67
C ALA A 154 22.54 -20.89 24.93
N SER A 155 23.48 -20.81 23.99
CA SER A 155 24.02 -21.98 23.29
C SER A 155 25.13 -22.71 24.08
N THR A 156 25.73 -22.06 25.07
CA THR A 156 26.74 -22.68 25.95
C THR A 156 26.09 -23.44 27.12
N LEU A 157 24.94 -22.99 27.61
CA LEU A 157 24.20 -23.64 28.71
C LEU A 157 23.47 -24.94 28.31
N GLU A 158 23.24 -25.20 27.03
CA GLU A 158 22.67 -26.48 26.58
C GLU A 158 23.71 -27.59 26.36
N MET A 159 25.02 -27.28 26.32
CA MET A 159 26.08 -28.31 26.21
C MET A 159 26.52 -28.91 27.55
N GLU A 160 26.21 -28.31 28.70
CA GLU A 160 26.61 -28.86 30.01
C GLU A 160 25.62 -29.88 30.62
N LYS A 161 24.39 -30.01 30.11
CA LYS A 161 23.41 -31.00 30.63
C LYS A 161 23.36 -32.33 29.90
N GLY A 162 24.25 -32.57 28.93
CA GLY A 162 24.20 -33.75 28.06
C GLY A 162 25.33 -34.78 28.22
N LYS A 163 26.16 -34.71 29.28
CA LYS A 163 27.32 -35.61 29.42
C LYS A 163 27.13 -36.66 30.52
N THR A 164 26.22 -37.62 30.30
CA THR A 164 26.34 -38.95 30.92
C THR A 164 25.85 -40.04 29.96
N LYS A 165 26.83 -40.80 29.42
CA LYS A 165 26.70 -42.10 28.69
C LYS A 165 25.92 -42.00 27.37
N GLU A 166 26.45 -42.43 26.23
CA GLU A 166 26.99 -43.77 25.99
C GLU A 166 27.83 -43.75 24.71
N VAL A 167 28.89 -44.55 24.76
CA VAL A 167 29.84 -44.85 23.70
C VAL A 167 29.16 -45.80 22.68
N ILE A 168 29.37 -45.60 21.38
CA ILE A 168 29.79 -46.61 20.40
C ILE A 168 29.78 -45.99 18.98
N ASP A 169 30.96 -46.09 18.35
CA ASP A 169 31.30 -46.10 16.92
C ASP A 169 30.28 -45.67 15.87
N LYS A 170 30.63 -44.62 15.11
CA LYS A 170 31.14 -44.78 13.74
C LYS A 170 31.70 -43.46 13.21
N THR A 171 33.01 -43.47 13.02
CA THR A 171 33.80 -42.48 12.28
C THR A 171 33.91 -42.95 10.81
N GLU A 172 34.12 -41.98 9.91
CA GLU A 172 34.21 -42.10 8.45
C GLU A 172 32.82 -42.15 7.79
N GLU A 173 32.37 -41.11 7.09
CA GLU A 173 32.87 -40.67 5.79
C GLU A 173 32.25 -39.29 5.43
N LEU A 174 32.75 -38.61 4.40
CA LEU A 174 32.35 -37.29 3.87
C LEU A 174 32.95 -36.03 4.54
N LYS A 175 34.28 -35.91 4.44
CA LYS A 175 34.92 -34.62 4.10
C LYS A 175 35.23 -34.61 2.60
N ARG A 176 34.34 -34.09 1.76
CA ARG A 176 34.69 -33.53 0.43
C ARG A 176 33.48 -32.86 -0.20
N SER A 177 33.72 -31.67 -0.76
CA SER A 177 32.76 -30.75 -1.42
C SER A 177 32.10 -29.82 -0.39
N GLN A 178 32.21 -28.49 -0.42
CA GLN A 178 32.48 -27.58 -1.53
C GLN A 178 33.24 -26.35 -1.02
N SER A 179 34.48 -26.19 -1.49
CA SER A 179 35.10 -24.89 -1.65
C SER A 179 34.78 -24.47 -3.08
N GLN A 180 33.79 -23.60 -3.24
CA GLN A 180 33.63 -22.84 -4.48
C GLN A 180 33.75 -21.36 -4.16
N THR A 181 34.90 -20.87 -4.55
CA THR A 181 35.28 -19.49 -4.79
C THR A 181 34.24 -18.81 -5.67
N GLU A 182 33.38 -17.97 -5.11
CA GLU A 182 32.67 -16.98 -5.91
C GLU A 182 33.56 -15.74 -6.09
N LYS A 183 33.81 -15.49 -7.37
CA LYS A 183 34.54 -14.37 -7.94
C LYS A 183 33.98 -13.04 -7.42
N MET A 184 34.90 -12.19 -7.01
CA MET A 184 34.68 -10.75 -6.83
C MET A 184 34.09 -10.16 -8.13
N MET A 185 32.93 -9.51 -8.01
CA MET A 185 32.36 -8.69 -9.08
C MET A 185 33.22 -7.44 -9.31
N PRO A 186 33.36 -6.95 -10.55
CA PRO A 186 34.05 -5.70 -10.83
C PRO A 186 33.24 -4.51 -10.32
N LEU A 187 33.98 -3.58 -9.73
CA LEU A 187 33.57 -2.24 -9.33
C LEU A 187 32.85 -1.51 -10.48
N HIS A 188 31.66 -0.99 -10.19
CA HIS A 188 30.83 -0.19 -11.08
C HIS A 188 31.63 1.02 -11.59
N GLN A 189 31.78 1.15 -12.91
CA GLN A 189 32.38 2.33 -13.54
C GLN A 189 31.37 3.48 -13.54
N GLU A 190 31.84 4.66 -13.15
CA GLU A 190 31.07 5.91 -13.20
C GLU A 190 30.53 6.19 -14.61
N PRO A 191 29.30 6.72 -14.75
CA PRO A 191 28.74 7.09 -16.04
C PRO A 191 29.54 8.24 -16.67
N LYS A 192 30.08 8.01 -17.88
CA LYS A 192 30.65 9.06 -18.72
C LYS A 192 29.58 10.10 -19.06
N GLU A 193 29.88 11.36 -18.74
CA GLU A 193 29.07 12.52 -19.14
C GLU A 193 28.94 12.59 -20.68
N PHE A 194 27.70 12.65 -21.15
CA PHE A 194 27.41 12.90 -22.57
C PHE A 194 27.44 14.42 -22.84
N PRO A 195 28.17 14.89 -23.87
CA PRO A 195 28.18 16.29 -24.22
C PRO A 195 26.83 16.72 -24.83
N LEU A 196 26.17 17.68 -24.17
CA LEU A 196 25.00 18.40 -24.67
C LEU A 196 25.35 19.14 -25.97
N LYS A 197 24.94 18.58 -27.11
CA LYS A 197 24.94 19.29 -28.40
C LYS A 197 23.87 20.38 -28.37
N LYS A 198 24.32 21.64 -28.31
CA LYS A 198 23.50 22.83 -28.59
C LYS A 198 23.20 22.89 -30.09
N THR A 199 21.99 22.52 -30.50
CA THR A 199 21.49 22.85 -31.83
C THR A 199 20.86 24.25 -31.80
N LYS A 200 21.63 25.23 -32.28
CA LYS A 200 21.09 26.43 -32.90
C LYS A 200 20.47 25.98 -34.22
N ASP A 201 19.19 26.25 -34.43
CA ASP A 201 18.69 26.39 -35.80
C ASP A 201 17.82 27.63 -35.94
N LYS A 202 18.29 28.47 -36.86
CA LYS A 202 17.70 29.71 -37.34
C LYS A 202 16.93 29.35 -38.62
N GLY A 203 15.65 29.72 -38.64
CA GLY A 203 14.96 30.23 -39.82
C GLY A 203 14.61 29.22 -40.93
N THR A 204 13.36 29.25 -41.38
CA THR A 204 13.00 29.84 -42.68
C THR A 204 11.48 29.85 -42.78
N ILE A 205 10.96 31.03 -43.07
CA ILE A 205 9.55 31.29 -43.36
C ILE A 205 9.32 30.86 -44.81
N GLU A 206 8.63 29.75 -45.03
CA GLU A 206 8.04 29.45 -46.34
C GLU A 206 6.53 29.69 -46.33
N LYS A 207 6.18 30.62 -47.22
CA LYS A 207 4.88 31.17 -47.53
C LYS A 207 4.14 30.16 -48.41
N LEU A 208 3.30 29.32 -47.81
CA LEU A 208 2.42 28.41 -48.55
C LEU A 208 1.07 29.07 -48.84
N LYS A 209 0.78 29.08 -50.14
CA LYS A 209 -0.33 29.74 -50.80
C LYS A 209 -1.67 29.09 -50.48
N SER A 210 -2.69 29.93 -50.57
CA SER A 210 -4.12 29.65 -50.54
C SER A 210 -4.52 28.39 -51.32
N SER A 211 -5.13 27.43 -50.63
CA SER A 211 -6.03 26.44 -51.22
C SER A 211 -7.44 26.67 -50.68
N LYS A 212 -8.30 27.04 -51.61
CA LYS A 212 -9.73 27.31 -51.52
C LYS A 212 -10.45 26.08 -50.94
N SER A 213 -10.93 26.16 -49.70
CA SER A 213 -11.79 25.14 -49.08
C SER A 213 -13.26 25.55 -49.18
N THR A 214 -14.06 24.64 -49.71
CA THR A 214 -15.51 24.61 -49.73
C THR A 214 -16.07 24.70 -48.30
N PRO A 215 -17.11 25.51 -48.04
CA PRO A 215 -17.87 25.45 -46.79
C PRO A 215 -18.81 24.23 -46.82
N ASP A 216 -19.29 23.80 -45.66
CA ASP A 216 -20.49 22.93 -45.46
C ASP A 216 -20.29 21.50 -44.94
N LYS A 217 -19.09 21.06 -44.52
CA LYS A 217 -18.93 19.78 -43.79
C LYS A 217 -18.28 19.83 -42.41
N GLU A 218 -17.87 21.01 -41.93
CA GLU A 218 -17.10 21.14 -40.69
C GLU A 218 -17.96 21.35 -39.42
N ILE A 219 -19.27 21.58 -39.56
CA ILE A 219 -20.14 21.89 -38.41
C ILE A 219 -20.67 20.61 -37.73
N ALA A 220 -20.76 19.48 -38.43
CA ALA A 220 -21.32 18.24 -37.86
C ALA A 220 -20.32 17.44 -36.99
N ALA A 221 -19.02 17.56 -37.21
CA ALA A 221 -18.01 16.83 -36.44
C ALA A 221 -17.73 17.45 -35.06
N LYS A 222 -18.02 18.75 -34.88
CA LYS A 222 -17.75 19.45 -33.62
C LYS A 222 -18.80 19.13 -32.55
N THR A 223 -20.06 18.93 -32.95
CA THR A 223 -21.16 18.65 -32.02
C THR A 223 -21.09 17.25 -31.41
N GLN A 224 -20.62 16.24 -32.15
CA GLN A 224 -20.52 14.87 -31.62
C GLN A 224 -19.40 14.73 -30.57
N SER A 225 -18.29 15.47 -30.72
CA SER A 225 -17.20 15.45 -29.74
C SER A 225 -17.56 16.07 -28.39
N GLU A 226 -18.55 16.95 -28.33
CA GLU A 226 -18.95 17.66 -27.11
C GLU A 226 -19.96 16.86 -26.30
N VAL A 227 -20.91 16.19 -26.97
CA VAL A 227 -21.89 15.29 -26.33
C VAL A 227 -21.21 14.07 -25.68
N GLN A 228 -20.17 13.49 -26.32
CA GLN A 228 -19.43 12.37 -25.73
C GLN A 228 -18.68 12.77 -24.44
N LYS A 229 -18.22 14.03 -24.34
CA LYS A 229 -17.49 14.55 -23.18
C LYS A 229 -18.38 14.69 -21.94
N GLU A 230 -19.65 15.08 -22.11
CA GLU A 230 -20.57 15.22 -20.98
C GLU A 230 -20.98 13.87 -20.39
N LEU A 231 -21.27 12.88 -21.25
CA LEU A 231 -21.70 11.55 -20.83
C LEU A 231 -20.65 10.82 -19.97
N ASP A 232 -19.37 11.02 -20.29
CA ASP A 232 -18.25 10.43 -19.54
C ASP A 232 -18.10 11.05 -18.14
N SER A 233 -18.41 12.34 -17.99
CA SER A 233 -18.24 13.05 -16.71
C SER A 233 -19.31 12.68 -15.67
N GLU A 234 -20.55 12.46 -16.10
CA GLU A 234 -21.63 12.03 -15.19
C GLU A 234 -21.41 10.61 -14.67
N SER A 235 -20.91 9.73 -15.52
CA SER A 235 -20.60 8.34 -15.16
C SER A 235 -19.55 8.30 -14.04
N ILE A 236 -18.49 9.11 -14.15
CA ILE A 236 -17.46 9.21 -13.11
C ILE A 236 -18.04 9.78 -11.80
N ARG A 237 -18.90 10.81 -11.88
CA ARG A 237 -19.55 11.40 -10.70
C ARG A 237 -20.42 10.40 -9.94
N LYS A 238 -21.19 9.57 -10.66
CA LYS A 238 -22.03 8.53 -10.05
C LYS A 238 -21.17 7.52 -9.27
N ILE A 239 -20.05 7.08 -9.85
CA ILE A 239 -19.15 6.11 -9.20
C ILE A 239 -18.50 6.70 -7.95
N THR A 240 -18.05 7.96 -8.01
CA THR A 240 -17.47 8.63 -6.84
C THR A 240 -18.47 8.83 -5.70
N GLY A 241 -19.78 8.81 -5.99
CA GLY A 241 -20.83 8.94 -4.97
C GLY A 241 -21.24 7.63 -4.31
N LEU A 242 -20.83 6.46 -4.83
CA LEU A 242 -21.43 5.16 -4.48
C LEU A 242 -20.63 4.33 -3.46
N GLY A 243 -19.50 4.80 -2.92
CA GLY A 243 -18.74 4.00 -1.95
C GLY A 243 -17.85 4.81 -1.02
N GLN A 244 -17.46 4.18 0.10
CA GLN A 244 -16.39 4.62 0.99
C GLN A 244 -15.05 4.59 0.25
N GLN A 245 -14.84 5.53 -0.66
CA GLN A 245 -13.62 5.61 -1.43
C GLN A 245 -12.60 6.50 -0.71
N SER A 246 -11.35 6.05 -0.67
CA SER A 246 -10.27 6.79 -0.03
C SER A 246 -9.96 8.07 -0.81
N ILE A 247 -9.84 9.18 -0.08
CA ILE A 247 -9.37 10.44 -0.65
C ILE A 247 -7.88 10.29 -0.95
N GLY A 248 -7.44 10.70 -2.15
CA GLY A 248 -6.02 10.70 -2.50
C GLY A 248 -5.21 11.66 -1.63
N GLU A 249 -3.93 11.34 -1.43
CA GLU A 249 -3.00 12.17 -0.67
C GLU A 249 -2.85 13.55 -1.35
N LEU A 250 -2.85 14.62 -0.57
CA LEU A 250 -2.66 15.98 -1.08
C LEU A 250 -1.32 16.53 -0.57
N THR A 251 -0.55 17.13 -1.48
CA THR A 251 0.64 17.91 -1.13
C THR A 251 0.25 19.17 -0.34
N PRO A 252 1.20 19.86 0.33
CA PRO A 252 0.93 21.16 0.97
C PRO A 252 0.42 22.25 0.01
N LYS A 253 0.68 22.10 -1.30
CA LYS A 253 0.17 22.99 -2.35
C LYS A 253 -1.26 22.66 -2.78
N GLY A 254 -1.84 21.57 -2.26
CA GLY A 254 -3.15 21.05 -2.63
C GLY A 254 -3.16 20.19 -3.90
N ASP A 255 -2.00 19.91 -4.49
CA ASP A 255 -1.88 18.99 -5.62
C ASP A 255 -2.09 17.55 -5.13
N LEU A 256 -2.80 16.72 -5.90
CA LEU A 256 -3.06 15.32 -5.54
C LEU A 256 -1.88 14.44 -5.98
N VAL A 257 -1.42 13.58 -5.07
CA VAL A 257 -0.41 12.57 -5.33
C VAL A 257 -1.11 11.25 -5.64
N HIS A 258 -0.89 10.73 -6.83
CA HIS A 258 -1.38 9.42 -7.26
C HIS A 258 -0.21 8.46 -7.37
N TYR A 259 -0.32 7.32 -6.70
CA TYR A 259 0.62 6.21 -6.84
C TYR A 259 -0.01 5.17 -7.74
N VAL A 260 0.74 4.77 -8.77
CA VAL A 260 0.30 3.79 -9.75
C VAL A 260 0.10 2.45 -9.05
N THR A 261 -1.15 2.00 -8.97
CA THR A 261 -1.54 0.84 -8.15
C THR A 261 -1.69 -0.44 -8.96
N PHE A 262 -2.15 -0.32 -10.20
CA PHE A 262 -2.39 -1.44 -11.11
C PHE A 262 -1.47 -1.36 -12.33
N ALA A 263 -1.02 -2.51 -12.84
CA ALA A 263 -0.15 -2.58 -14.03
C ALA A 263 -0.83 -2.04 -15.30
N ASP A 264 -2.16 -2.08 -15.33
CA ASP A 264 -3.01 -1.70 -16.45
C ASP A 264 -3.28 -0.19 -16.49
N GLU A 265 -2.84 0.54 -15.48
CA GLU A 265 -3.00 1.99 -15.42
C GLU A 265 -2.15 2.67 -16.50
N ASN A 266 -2.76 3.65 -17.16
CA ASN A 266 -2.07 4.50 -18.10
C ASN A 266 -2.38 5.97 -17.80
N LEU A 267 -1.52 6.85 -18.30
CA LEU A 267 -1.59 8.27 -17.99
C LEU A 267 -2.89 8.91 -18.48
N ASP A 268 -3.47 8.42 -19.59
CA ASP A 268 -4.73 8.92 -20.14
C ASP A 268 -5.92 8.58 -19.25
N LEU A 269 -5.96 7.37 -18.69
CA LEU A 269 -6.99 6.92 -17.73
C LEU A 269 -6.90 7.71 -16.43
N ILE A 270 -5.68 7.89 -15.91
CA ILE A 270 -5.44 8.67 -14.69
C ILE A 270 -5.87 10.13 -14.90
N ALA A 271 -5.47 10.75 -16.03
CA ALA A 271 -5.90 12.09 -16.38
C ALA A 271 -7.43 12.19 -16.52
N LYS A 272 -8.05 11.23 -17.22
CA LYS A 272 -9.51 11.17 -17.38
C LYS A 272 -10.22 11.05 -16.02
N TRP A 273 -9.74 10.20 -15.12
CA TRP A 273 -10.32 10.02 -13.79
C TRP A 273 -10.29 11.29 -12.94
N TYR A 274 -9.11 11.92 -12.85
CA TYR A 274 -8.90 13.02 -11.93
C TYR A 274 -9.33 14.38 -12.48
N THR A 275 -9.23 14.60 -13.80
CA THR A 275 -9.49 15.90 -14.43
C THR A 275 -10.70 15.89 -15.37
N PHE A 276 -11.35 14.74 -15.57
CA PHE A 276 -12.42 14.52 -16.57
C PHE A 276 -12.01 14.83 -18.02
N ASP A 277 -10.70 14.82 -18.32
CA ASP A 277 -10.19 15.05 -19.68
C ASP A 277 -8.84 14.35 -19.88
N SER A 278 -8.81 13.31 -20.72
CA SER A 278 -7.59 12.57 -21.04
C SER A 278 -6.53 13.46 -21.71
N LYS A 279 -6.91 14.56 -22.37
CA LYS A 279 -5.97 15.50 -23.00
C LYS A 279 -5.03 16.18 -22.00
N ASN A 280 -5.35 16.13 -20.70
CA ASN A 280 -4.46 16.65 -19.65
C ASN A 280 -3.29 15.70 -19.30
N ALA A 281 -3.27 14.47 -19.82
CA ALA A 281 -2.20 13.49 -19.59
C ALA A 281 -0.80 14.08 -19.84
N GLY A 282 -0.59 14.75 -20.98
CA GLY A 282 0.71 15.36 -21.30
C GLY A 282 1.15 16.45 -20.31
N LYS A 283 0.22 17.18 -19.69
CA LYS A 283 0.54 18.17 -18.64
C LYS A 283 0.94 17.48 -17.34
N ILE A 284 0.23 16.42 -16.96
CA ILE A 284 0.52 15.62 -15.76
C ILE A 284 1.89 14.94 -15.91
N ALA A 285 2.19 14.34 -17.07
CA ALA A 285 3.50 13.77 -17.37
C ALA A 285 4.64 14.77 -17.17
N ARG A 286 4.50 15.96 -17.77
CA ARG A 286 5.51 17.01 -17.68
C ARG A 286 5.79 17.46 -16.24
N LEU A 287 4.74 17.56 -15.41
CA LEU A 287 4.89 17.96 -14.01
C LEU A 287 5.42 16.84 -13.13
N SER A 288 5.14 15.59 -13.48
CA SER A 288 5.65 14.41 -12.77
C SER A 288 7.06 13.99 -13.26
N GLY A 289 7.62 14.68 -14.26
CA GLY A 289 8.95 14.38 -14.78
C GLY A 289 9.04 13.12 -15.64
N ILE A 290 7.91 12.61 -16.16
CA ILE A 290 7.86 11.40 -16.99
C ILE A 290 7.55 11.72 -18.45
N SER A 291 7.92 10.82 -19.37
CA SER A 291 7.56 10.98 -20.78
C SER A 291 6.08 10.61 -21.00
N PRO A 292 5.31 11.38 -21.80
CA PRO A 292 3.89 11.08 -22.05
C PRO A 292 3.63 9.71 -22.69
N LYS A 293 4.66 9.11 -23.31
CA LYS A 293 4.58 7.79 -23.96
C LYS A 293 5.20 6.66 -23.12
N GLN A 294 5.71 6.98 -21.93
CA GLN A 294 6.31 6.01 -21.04
C GLN A 294 5.22 5.13 -20.44
N ALA A 295 5.45 3.81 -20.45
CA ALA A 295 4.61 2.88 -19.72
C ALA A 295 4.82 3.11 -18.22
N LEU A 296 3.71 3.22 -17.48
CA LEU A 296 3.74 3.38 -16.03
C LEU A 296 4.03 2.03 -15.37
N SER A 297 4.85 2.04 -14.33
CA SER A 297 5.12 0.88 -13.49
C SER A 297 4.41 1.04 -12.14
N VAL A 298 3.99 -0.08 -11.55
CA VAL A 298 3.39 -0.07 -10.21
C VAL A 298 4.37 0.56 -9.21
N GLY A 299 3.89 1.55 -8.46
CA GLY A 299 4.68 2.37 -7.54
C GLY A 299 5.14 3.72 -8.10
N ASP A 300 5.02 3.95 -9.42
CA ASP A 300 5.30 5.26 -10.00
C ASP A 300 4.41 6.34 -9.37
N THR A 301 4.97 7.53 -9.17
CA THR A 301 4.28 8.65 -8.52
C THR A 301 3.93 9.73 -9.55
N LEU A 302 2.67 10.13 -9.58
CA LEU A 302 2.16 11.19 -10.44
C LEU A 302 1.59 12.33 -9.61
N ILE A 303 1.91 13.55 -10.01
CA ILE A 303 1.39 14.77 -9.38
C ILE A 303 0.28 15.33 -10.27
N ILE A 304 -0.95 15.33 -9.76
CA ILE A 304 -2.10 15.96 -10.41
C ILE A 304 -2.30 17.35 -9.82
N PRO A 305 -2.09 18.42 -10.62
CA PRO A 305 -2.20 19.76 -10.11
C PRO A 305 -3.61 20.11 -9.63
N SER A 306 -3.68 20.80 -8.50
CA SER A 306 -4.92 21.29 -7.89
C SER A 306 -5.84 22.03 -8.86
N TYR A 307 -5.27 22.81 -9.80
CA TYR A 307 -6.05 23.58 -10.78
C TYR A 307 -6.67 22.72 -11.89
N LEU A 308 -6.19 21.49 -12.11
CA LEU A 308 -6.78 20.51 -13.04
C LEU A 308 -7.71 19.52 -12.32
N LEU A 309 -7.58 19.41 -11.00
CA LEU A 309 -8.25 18.40 -10.20
C LEU A 309 -9.76 18.66 -10.14
N LYS A 310 -10.54 17.66 -10.56
CA LYS A 310 -12.02 17.64 -10.50
C LYS A 310 -12.54 16.55 -9.58
N ASN A 311 -11.77 15.47 -9.43
CA ASN A 311 -12.06 14.36 -8.55
C ASN A 311 -10.90 14.19 -7.56
N LYS A 312 -11.18 14.08 -6.26
CA LYS A 312 -10.15 13.83 -5.23
C LYS A 312 -10.06 12.36 -4.82
N VAL A 313 -10.97 11.56 -5.33
CA VAL A 313 -11.12 10.17 -4.93
C VAL A 313 -10.12 9.31 -5.67
N ARG A 314 -9.46 8.40 -4.95
CA ARG A 314 -8.44 7.54 -5.53
C ARG A 314 -9.06 6.62 -6.60
N LEU A 315 -8.37 6.48 -7.72
CA LEU A 315 -8.75 5.53 -8.77
C LEU A 315 -8.64 4.11 -8.21
N ASN A 316 -9.74 3.36 -8.27
CA ASN A 316 -9.82 1.97 -7.84
C ASN A 316 -10.02 1.03 -9.05
N GLN A 317 -10.00 -0.28 -8.80
CA GLN A 317 -10.10 -1.29 -9.87
C GLN A 317 -11.45 -1.22 -10.62
N GLU A 318 -12.54 -0.85 -9.94
CA GLU A 318 -13.85 -0.69 -10.56
C GLU A 318 -13.89 0.54 -11.50
N GLY A 319 -13.37 1.68 -11.04
CA GLY A 319 -13.20 2.87 -11.86
C GLY A 319 -12.35 2.60 -13.10
N MET A 320 -11.28 1.80 -12.94
CA MET A 320 -10.46 1.34 -14.07
C MET A 320 -11.25 0.55 -15.11
N LYS A 321 -12.04 -0.45 -14.70
CA LYS A 321 -12.86 -1.27 -15.61
C LYS A 321 -13.83 -0.39 -16.42
N ILE A 322 -14.47 0.56 -15.74
CA ILE A 322 -15.44 1.47 -16.36
C ILE A 322 -14.76 2.40 -17.36
N LEU A 323 -13.62 2.99 -17.00
CA LEU A 323 -12.88 3.87 -17.91
C LEU A 323 -12.34 3.14 -19.14
N GLN A 324 -12.04 1.84 -19.02
CA GLN A 324 -11.64 0.99 -20.14
C GLN A 324 -12.81 0.56 -21.04
N GLY A 325 -14.06 0.86 -20.66
CA GLY A 325 -15.25 0.42 -21.39
C GLY A 325 -15.48 -1.09 -21.33
N LYS A 326 -14.83 -1.78 -20.37
CA LYS A 326 -15.06 -3.21 -20.11
C LYS A 326 -16.16 -3.30 -19.06
N GLN A 327 -17.41 -3.38 -19.53
CA GLN A 327 -18.54 -3.83 -18.71
C GLN A 327 -18.61 -5.36 -18.72
#